data_AF-A0A9E0APN7-F1
#
_entry.id   AF-A0A9E0APN7-F1
#
_cell.length_a   1.000
_cell.length_b   1.000
_cell.length_c   1.000
_cell.angle_alpha   90.00
_cell.angle_beta   90.00
_cell.angle_gamma   90.00
#
_symmetry.space_group_name_H-M   'P 1'
#
loop_
_entity.id
_entity.type
_entity.pdbx_description
1 polymer ?
#
loop_
_entity_poly.entity_id
_entity_poly.type
_entity_poly.pdbx_seq_one_letter_code
_entity_poly.pdbx_strand_id
1 'polypeptide(L)'
;MSSIRLPADSFLAGALSALIFLPLLNYLLGHLGSWLTEQTGNDRWSIAPHPQLFTLLVAAIVFRLLVINYKREHTGRGWLMVTFLTAMAYAFWYYRFRHAG
;
A
#
# COMPACT_ATOMS: atom_id res chain seq x y z
N MET A 1 17.28 31.24 -13.41
CA MET A 1 16.51 30.01 -13.20
C MET A 1 16.97 29.38 -11.91
N SER A 2 16.20 29.50 -10.82
CA SER A 2 16.57 28.86 -9.55
C SER A 2 16.37 27.35 -9.70
N SER A 3 17.45 26.59 -9.50
CA SER A 3 17.35 25.14 -9.37
C SER A 3 16.58 24.87 -8.08
N ILE A 4 15.30 24.52 -8.19
CA ILE A 4 14.55 23.92 -7.07
C ILE A 4 15.35 22.68 -6.68
N ARG A 5 16.07 22.76 -5.56
CA ARG A 5 16.76 21.59 -4.99
C ARG A 5 15.66 20.70 -4.45
N LEU A 6 15.29 19.69 -5.22
CA LEU A 6 14.43 18.63 -4.73
C LEU A 6 15.13 18.00 -3.50
N PRO A 7 14.38 17.75 -2.40
CA PRO A 7 14.95 17.17 -1.20
C PRO A 7 15.67 15.85 -1.53
N ALA A 8 16.72 15.54 -0.77
CA ALA A 8 17.53 14.36 -0.99
C ALA A 8 16.67 13.09 -0.90
N ASP A 9 16.61 12.36 -2.01
CA ASP A 9 15.81 11.15 -2.14
C ASP A 9 16.39 10.05 -1.23
N SER A 10 15.58 9.50 -0.32
CA SER A 10 16.05 8.61 0.74
C SER A 10 15.21 7.34 0.81
N PHE A 11 15.88 6.20 0.66
CA PHE A 11 15.29 4.88 0.81
C PHE A 11 14.54 4.72 2.15
N LEU A 12 15.16 5.19 3.23
CA LEU A 12 14.59 5.14 4.59
C LEU A 12 13.33 6.01 4.69
N ALA A 13 13.31 7.19 4.08
CA ALA A 13 12.13 8.03 4.03
C ALA A 13 10.99 7.34 3.24
N GLY A 14 11.32 6.67 2.14
CA GLY A 14 10.39 5.82 1.40
C GLY A 14 9.83 4.68 2.24
N ALA A 15 10.69 3.93 2.93
CA ALA A 15 10.25 2.81 3.77
C ALA A 15 9.37 3.27 4.93
N LEU A 16 9.76 4.33 5.66
CA LEU A 16 8.99 4.86 6.78
C LEU A 16 7.64 5.44 6.33
N SER A 17 7.62 6.18 5.22
CA SER A 17 6.37 6.72 4.67
C SER A 17 5.44 5.59 4.23
N ALA A 18 5.93 4.54 3.57
CA ALA A 18 5.12 3.38 3.20
C ALA A 18 4.57 2.63 4.43
N LEU A 19 5.40 2.48 5.48
CA LEU A 19 5.01 1.80 6.71
C LEU A 19 3.86 2.51 7.43
N ILE A 20 3.80 3.85 7.35
CA ILE A 20 2.72 4.65 7.94
C ILE A 20 1.52 4.73 6.98
N PHE A 21 1.79 4.93 5.70
CA PHE A 21 0.77 5.16 4.69
C PHE A 21 -0.09 3.93 4.44
N LEU A 22 0.49 2.74 4.34
CA LEU A 22 -0.26 1.52 4.05
C LEU A 22 -1.30 1.16 5.12
N PRO A 23 -0.99 1.17 6.43
CA PRO A 23 -1.99 0.96 7.48
C PRO A 23 -3.05 2.06 7.52
N LEU A 24 -2.63 3.33 7.39
CA LEU A 24 -3.56 4.46 7.39
C LEU A 24 -4.55 4.38 6.24
N LEU A 25 -4.05 4.06 5.04
CA LEU A 25 -4.88 3.87 3.85
C LEU A 25 -5.85 2.70 4.03
N ASN A 26 -5.38 1.57 4.58
CA ASN A 26 -6.24 0.42 4.86
C ASN A 26 -7.36 0.77 5.84
N TYR A 27 -7.04 1.52 6.91
CA TYR A 27 -8.02 2.02 7.86
C TYR A 27 -9.06 2.93 7.19
N LEU A 28 -8.60 3.90 6.39
CA LEU A 28 -9.49 4.81 5.66
C LEU A 28 -10.43 4.07 4.71
N LEU A 29 -9.93 3.09 3.96
CA LEU A 29 -10.73 2.28 3.05
C LEU A 29 -11.78 1.45 3.80
N GLY A 30 -11.41 0.87 4.95
CA GLY A 30 -12.36 0.17 5.82
C GLY A 30 -13.48 1.09 6.31
N HIS A 31 -13.12 2.29 6.76
CA HIS A 31 -14.09 3.29 7.22
C HIS A 31 -15.00 3.79 6.09
N LEU A 32 -14.45 3.99 4.89
CA LEU A 32 -15.23 4.37 3.71
C LEU A 32 -16.20 3.26 3.29
N GLY A 33 -15.76 1.99 3.34
CA GLY A 33 -16.62 0.83 3.06
C GLY A 33 -17.77 0.71 4.04
N SER A 34 -17.52 0.90 5.35
CA SER A 34 -18.58 0.89 6.36
C SER A 34 -19.56 2.06 6.17
N TRP A 35 -19.06 3.27 5.93
CA TRP A 35 -19.90 4.44 5.69
C TRP A 35 -20.78 4.28 4.43
N LEU A 36 -20.23 3.74 3.34
CA LEU A 36 -20.99 3.43 2.12
C LEU A 36 -22.04 2.35 2.36
N THR A 37 -21.74 1.35 3.19
CA THR A 37 -22.70 0.31 3.58
C THR A 37 -23.88 0.91 4.33
N GLU A 38 -23.62 1.81 5.28
CA GLU A 38 -24.67 2.52 6.03
C GLU A 38 -25.55 3.40 5.12
N GLN A 39 -24.96 4.07 4.12
CA GLN A 39 -25.69 4.95 3.20
C GLN A 39 -26.51 4.19 2.16
N THR A 40 -26.01 3.04 1.69
CA THR A 40 -26.63 2.30 0.57
C THR A 40 -27.42 1.06 1.00
N GLY A 41 -27.26 0.61 2.24
CA GLY A 41 -27.85 -0.63 2.75
C GLY A 41 -27.31 -1.89 2.05
N ASN A 42 -26.18 -1.78 1.34
CA ASN A 42 -25.61 -2.86 0.56
C ASN A 42 -24.30 -3.36 1.20
N ASP A 43 -24.36 -4.53 1.83
CA ASP A 43 -23.23 -5.13 2.56
C ASP A 43 -22.04 -5.48 1.67
N ARG A 44 -22.20 -5.47 0.35
CA ARG A 44 -21.11 -5.70 -0.61
C ARG A 44 -20.00 -4.65 -0.51
N TRP A 45 -20.28 -3.47 0.04
CA TRP A 45 -19.26 -2.45 0.28
C TRP A 45 -18.37 -2.76 1.49
N SER A 46 -18.82 -3.64 2.40
CA SER A 46 -18.07 -4.07 3.59
C SER A 46 -17.42 -5.45 3.41
N ILE A 47 -18.01 -6.33 2.58
CA ILE A 47 -17.63 -7.74 2.44
C ILE A 47 -16.99 -8.02 1.08
N ALA A 48 -15.68 -7.77 0.93
CA ALA A 48 -14.84 -8.30 -0.16
C ALA A 48 -13.37 -7.86 -0.01
N PRO A 49 -12.40 -8.52 -0.67
CA PRO A 49 -10.95 -8.30 -0.48
C PRO A 49 -10.45 -7.01 -1.16
N HIS A 50 -11.18 -5.90 -0.99
CA HIS A 50 -10.82 -4.57 -1.49
C HIS A 50 -9.42 -4.12 -1.03
N PRO A 51 -8.98 -4.35 0.23
CA PRO A 51 -7.65 -3.93 0.65
C PRO A 51 -6.54 -4.55 -0.18
N GLN A 52 -6.70 -5.81 -0.61
CA GLN A 52 -5.71 -6.58 -1.37
C GLN A 52 -5.62 -6.12 -2.82
N LEU A 53 -6.77 -5.94 -3.49
CA LEU A 53 -6.81 -5.42 -4.86
C LEU A 53 -6.28 -3.97 -4.92
N PHE A 54 -6.56 -3.18 -3.88
CA PHE A 54 -6.07 -1.80 -3.80
C PHE A 54 -4.57 -1.74 -3.48
N THR A 55 -4.05 -2.61 -2.61
CA THR A 55 -2.58 -2.72 -2.40
C THR A 55 -1.86 -3.20 -3.65
N LEU A 56 -2.47 -4.09 -4.44
CA LEU A 56 -1.96 -4.49 -5.77
C LEU A 56 -1.91 -3.31 -6.75
N LEU A 57 -2.95 -2.47 -6.78
CA LEU A 57 -2.99 -1.27 -7.61
C LEU A 57 -1.89 -0.27 -7.20
N VAL A 58 -1.76 0.00 -5.89
CA VAL A 58 -0.71 0.88 -5.35
C VAL A 58 0.68 0.31 -5.67
N ALA A 59 0.88 -1.00 -5.51
CA ALA A 59 2.13 -1.66 -5.88
C ALA A 59 2.45 -1.50 -7.37
N ALA A 60 1.45 -1.64 -8.26
CA ALA A 60 1.62 -1.46 -9.70
C ALA A 60 1.98 -0.01 -10.08
N ILE A 61 1.38 0.99 -9.43
CA ILE A 61 1.70 2.41 -9.64
C ILE A 61 3.13 2.71 -9.19
N VAL A 62 3.50 2.27 -7.98
CA VAL A 62 4.86 2.45 -7.43
C VAL A 62 5.89 1.73 -8.31
N PHE A 63 5.58 0.51 -8.76
CA PHE A 63 6.44 -0.24 -9.69
C PHE A 63 6.63 0.50 -11.01
N ARG A 64 5.56 1.07 -11.58
CA ARG A 64 5.63 1.85 -12.83
C ARG A 64 6.50 3.08 -12.69
N LEU A 65 6.39 3.82 -11.58
CA LEU A 65 7.23 4.99 -11.30
C LEU A 65 8.71 4.59 -11.22
N LEU A 66 8.99 3.49 -10.51
CA LEU A 66 10.32 2.93 -10.39
C LEU A 66 10.94 2.46 -11.71
N VAL A 67 10.15 1.87 -12.61
CA VAL A 67 10.64 1.44 -13.93
C VAL A 67 11.04 2.66 -14.77
N ILE A 68 10.36 3.80 -14.61
CA ILE A 68 10.67 5.03 -15.34
C ILE A 68 11.95 5.69 -14.80
N ASN A 69 12.23 5.64 -13.49
CA ASN A 69 13.37 6.33 -12.86
C ASN A 69 14.27 5.43 -11.98
N TYR A 70 14.50 4.19 -12.40
CA TYR A 70 15.13 3.16 -11.58
C TYR A 70 16.47 3.56 -10.94
N LYS A 71 17.32 4.32 -11.63
CA LYS A 71 18.66 4.71 -11.12
C LYS A 71 18.66 5.86 -10.12
N ARG A 72 17.61 6.70 -10.09
CA ARG A 72 17.56 7.90 -9.25
C ARG A 72 16.57 7.79 -8.10
N GLU A 73 15.58 6.91 -8.20
CA GLU A 73 14.45 6.87 -7.27
C GLU A 73 14.68 5.86 -6.14
N HIS A 74 15.28 6.33 -5.04
CA HIS A 74 15.54 5.51 -3.85
C HIS A 74 14.28 5.37 -2.98
N THR A 75 13.42 6.38 -2.96
CA THR A 75 12.18 6.42 -2.18
C THR A 75 11.19 5.35 -2.66
N GLY A 76 11.01 5.20 -3.98
CA GLY A 76 10.14 4.17 -4.57
C GLY A 76 10.59 2.75 -4.21
N ARG A 77 11.91 2.50 -4.14
CA ARG A 77 12.45 1.19 -3.72
C ARG A 77 12.06 0.85 -2.29
N GLY A 78 12.07 1.84 -1.40
CA GLY A 78 11.62 1.68 -0.01
C GLY A 78 10.14 1.30 0.07
N TRP A 79 9.29 1.96 -0.73
CA TRP A 79 7.88 1.61 -0.83
C TRP A 79 7.66 0.17 -1.30
N LEU A 80 8.29 -0.24 -2.40
CA LEU A 80 8.15 -1.61 -2.89
C LEU A 80 8.59 -2.66 -1.87
N MET A 81 9.70 -2.43 -1.18
CA MET A 81 10.18 -3.38 -0.17
C MET A 81 9.16 -3.54 0.97
N VAL A 82 8.61 -2.44 1.47
CA VAL A 82 7.60 -2.49 2.55
C VAL A 82 6.31 -3.13 2.05
N THR A 83 5.84 -2.81 0.84
CA THR A 83 4.66 -3.44 0.25
C THR A 83 4.87 -4.94 0.06
N PHE A 84 6.03 -5.37 -0.43
CA PHE A 84 6.37 -6.78 -0.60
C PHE A 84 6.40 -7.53 0.74
N LEU A 85 7.08 -6.97 1.75
CA LEU A 85 7.13 -7.56 3.10
C LEU A 85 5.74 -7.67 3.73
N THR A 86 4.91 -6.64 3.57
CA THR A 86 3.52 -6.64 4.05
C THR A 86 2.70 -7.72 3.36
N ALA A 87 2.84 -7.87 2.04
CA ALA A 87 2.15 -8.92 1.29
C ALA A 87 2.60 -10.32 1.72
N MET A 88 3.90 -10.54 1.94
CA MET A 88 4.42 -11.81 2.45
C MET A 88 3.90 -12.12 3.87
N ALA A 89 3.92 -11.13 4.76
CA ALA A 89 3.41 -11.29 6.13
C ALA A 89 1.92 -11.65 6.11
N TYR A 90 1.13 -10.99 5.26
CA TYR A 90 -0.28 -11.30 5.09
C TYR A 90 -0.51 -12.71 4.53
N ALA A 91 0.23 -13.10 3.49
CA ALA A 91 0.14 -14.43 2.91
C ALA A 91 0.49 -15.53 3.93
N PHE A 92 1.53 -15.30 4.74
CA PHE A 92 1.93 -16.22 5.82
C PHE A 92 0.85 -16.32 6.90
N TRP A 93 0.32 -15.18 7.36
CA TRP A 93 -0.77 -15.13 8.34
C TRP A 93 -2.01 -15.86 7.83
N TYR A 94 -2.40 -15.61 6.58
CA TYR A 94 -3.54 -16.27 5.94
C TYR A 94 -3.33 -17.78 5.81
N TYR A 95 -2.14 -18.21 5.35
CA TYR A 95 -1.81 -19.64 5.25
C TYR A 95 -1.86 -20.33 6.62
N ARG A 96 -1.30 -19.70 7.65
CA ARG A 96 -1.33 -20.18 9.03
C ARG A 96 -2.76 -20.34 9.54
N PHE A 97 -3.63 -19.35 9.34
CA PHE A 97 -5.03 -19.41 9.77
C PHE A 97 -5.83 -20.50 9.06
N ARG A 98 -5.57 -20.74 7.76
CA ARG A 98 -6.34 -21.72 6.97
C ARG A 98 -5.94 -23.18 7.16
N HIS A 99 -4.73 -23.45 7.64
CA HIS A 99 -4.20 -24.82 7.83
C HIS A 99 -3.99 -25.18 9.30
N ALA A 100 -4.33 -24.28 10.22
CA ALA A 100 -4.23 -24.51 11.67
C ALA A 100 -5.59 -24.74 12.36
N GLY A 101 -6.68 -24.77 11.59
CA GLY A 101 -8.01 -25.22 12.01
C GLY A 101 -8.44 -26.41 11.16
#